data_AF-A0A4R6JNI7-F1
#
_entry.id   AF-A0A4R6JNI7-F1
#
_cell.length_a   1.000
_cell.length_b   1.000
_cell.length_c   1.000
_cell.angle_alpha   90.00
_cell.angle_beta   90.00
_cell.angle_gamma   90.00
#
_symmetry.space_group_name_H-M   'P 1'
#
loop_
_entity.id
_entity.type
_entity.pdbx_description
1 polymer ?
#
loop_
_entity_poly.entity_id
_entity_poly.type
_entity_poly.pdbx_seq_one_letter_code
_entity_poly.pdbx_strand_id
1 'polypeptide(L)'
;MIIEGDTSRLGAIDAGADASLLLEVVMDVVVLIGRILFAALFAVSAIGHFGKTDAMTGYAKSRGVPAARLAVLGGGVLLVLGTVSVLLGIWPDLGALLLVVFLVPTALLMHGFWRESDAQAKQTEQVQFFKDTALAGASLMLFALFAYVGDDLGLVIVGPLFDL
;
A
#
# COMPACT_ATOMS: atom_id res chain seq x y z
N MET A 1 3.56 49.84 39.13
CA MET A 1 2.84 49.65 37.85
C MET A 1 2.80 48.15 37.61
N ILE A 2 1.70 47.51 38.02
CA ILE A 2 1.48 46.08 37.80
C ILE A 2 0.91 45.96 36.38
N ILE A 3 1.63 45.26 35.50
CA ILE A 3 1.11 44.87 34.19
C ILE A 3 0.12 43.73 34.47
N GLU A 4 -1.18 44.01 34.50
CA GLU A 4 -2.20 42.97 34.42
C GLU A 4 -2.13 42.38 33.00
N GLY A 5 -1.49 41.22 32.89
CA GLY A 5 -1.45 40.45 31.65
C GLY A 5 -2.84 39.91 31.34
N ASP A 6 -3.36 40.24 30.16
CA ASP A 6 -4.63 39.74 29.64
C ASP A 6 -4.54 38.22 29.39
N THR A 7 -4.92 37.43 30.41
CA THR A 7 -4.91 35.97 30.37
C THR A 7 -5.96 35.37 29.42
N SER A 8 -6.92 36.17 28.94
CA SER A 8 -7.95 35.70 28.01
C SER A 8 -7.37 35.40 26.63
N ARG A 9 -6.34 36.16 26.22
CA ARG A 9 -5.63 35.94 24.95
C ARG A 9 -4.68 34.75 25.02
N LEU A 10 -4.12 34.44 26.19
CA LEU A 10 -3.27 33.27 26.39
C LEU A 10 -4.08 31.96 26.28
N GLY A 11 -5.26 31.87 26.93
CA GLY A 11 -6.09 30.66 26.86
C GLY A 11 -6.71 30.38 25.49
N ALA A 12 -6.97 31.41 24.69
CA ALA A 12 -7.50 31.25 23.33
C ALA A 12 -6.42 30.80 22.32
N ILE A 13 -5.16 31.18 22.52
CA ILE A 13 -4.03 30.76 21.68
C ILE A 13 -3.69 29.27 21.91
N ASP A 14 -3.67 28.82 23.17
CA ASP A 14 -3.43 27.40 23.50
C ASP A 14 -4.54 26.49 22.97
N ALA A 15 -5.81 26.87 23.14
CA ALA A 15 -6.94 26.07 22.64
C ALA A 15 -6.94 25.88 21.12
N GLY A 16 -6.43 26.87 20.37
CA GLY A 16 -6.28 26.79 18.91
C GLY A 16 -5.15 25.84 18.49
N ALA A 17 -4.00 25.92 19.18
CA ALA A 17 -2.86 25.04 18.93
C ALA A 17 -3.16 23.58 19.30
N ASP A 18 -3.85 23.35 20.42
CA ASP A 18 -4.30 22.03 20.85
C ASP A 18 -5.26 21.42 19.83
N ALA A 19 -6.18 22.20 19.27
CA ALA A 19 -7.11 21.73 18.25
C ALA A 19 -6.38 21.34 16.95
N SER A 20 -5.39 22.10 16.50
CA SER A 20 -4.58 21.74 15.32
C SER A 20 -3.78 20.46 15.52
N LEU A 21 -3.13 20.32 16.67
CA LEU A 21 -2.36 19.11 17.02
C LEU A 21 -3.27 17.88 17.09
N LEU A 22 -4.47 18.03 17.66
CA LEU A 22 -5.45 16.95 17.68
C LEU A 22 -5.89 16.55 16.27
N LEU A 23 -6.09 17.51 15.36
CA LEU A 23 -6.44 17.22 13.97
C LEU A 23 -5.31 16.49 13.23
N GLU A 24 -4.05 16.91 13.42
CA GLU A 24 -2.87 16.24 12.85
C GLU A 24 -2.80 14.78 13.30
N VAL A 25 -2.84 14.52 14.60
CA VAL A 25 -2.81 13.16 15.16
C VAL A 25 -3.97 12.30 14.67
N VAL A 26 -5.18 12.87 14.56
CA VAL A 26 -6.33 12.14 14.03
C VAL A 26 -6.12 11.76 12.56
N MET A 27 -5.54 12.64 11.74
CA MET A 27 -5.24 12.33 10.34
C MET A 27 -4.14 11.29 10.20
N ASP A 28 -3.09 11.35 11.03
CA ASP A 28 -2.03 10.32 11.06
C ASP A 28 -2.60 8.94 11.37
N VAL A 29 -3.51 8.86 12.35
CA VAL A 29 -4.20 7.61 12.72
C VAL A 29 -5.08 7.11 11.58
N VAL A 30 -5.81 7.99 10.89
CA VAL A 30 -6.61 7.62 9.72
C VAL A 30 -5.73 7.03 8.61
N VAL A 31 -4.59 7.66 8.33
CA VAL A 31 -3.63 7.15 7.33
C VAL A 31 -3.03 5.81 7.76
N LEU A 32 -2.71 5.63 9.05
CA LEU A 32 -2.25 4.35 9.59
C LEU A 32 -3.30 3.24 9.42
N ILE A 33 -4.57 3.51 9.75
CA ILE A 33 -5.65 2.55 9.53
C ILE A 33 -5.77 2.20 8.05
N GLY A 34 -5.71 3.19 7.16
CA GLY A 34 -5.71 3.00 5.72
C GLY A 34 -4.57 2.08 5.26
N ARG A 35 -3.35 2.32 5.74
CA ARG A 35 -2.18 1.46 5.47
C ARG A 35 -2.38 0.03 5.96
N ILE A 36 -2.91 -0.17 7.17
CA ILE A 36 -3.16 -1.50 7.73
C ILE A 36 -4.15 -2.28 6.86
N LEU A 37 -5.28 -1.66 6.51
CA LEU A 37 -6.31 -2.31 5.70
C LEU A 37 -5.81 -2.60 4.29
N PHE A 38 -5.08 -1.67 3.69
CA PHE A 38 -4.45 -1.84 2.38
C PHE A 38 -3.43 -2.99 2.40
N ALA A 39 -2.51 -3.00 3.37
CA ALA A 39 -1.45 -3.99 3.52
C ALA A 39 -1.96 -5.41 3.80
N ALA A 40 -3.12 -5.55 4.47
CA ALA A 40 -3.66 -6.85 4.88
C ALA A 40 -3.84 -7.83 3.70
N LEU A 41 -4.32 -7.34 2.56
CA LEU A 41 -4.51 -8.17 1.36
C LEU A 41 -3.17 -8.70 0.83
N PHE A 42 -2.16 -7.83 0.78
CA PHE A 42 -0.83 -8.19 0.31
C PHE A 42 -0.11 -9.14 1.26
N ALA A 43 -0.29 -8.99 2.57
CA ALA A 43 0.22 -9.93 3.57
C ALA A 43 -0.34 -11.35 3.35
N VAL A 44 -1.65 -11.49 3.13
CA VAL A 44 -2.27 -12.79 2.82
C VAL A 44 -1.73 -13.35 1.50
N SER A 45 -1.56 -12.50 0.49
CA SER A 45 -0.98 -12.90 -0.80
C SER A 45 0.46 -13.39 -0.65
N ALA A 46 1.29 -12.70 0.15
CA ALA A 46 2.68 -13.08 0.42
C ALA A 46 2.78 -14.46 1.07
N ILE A 47 1.95 -14.73 2.10
CA ILE A 47 1.86 -16.06 2.73
C ILE A 47 1.51 -17.13 1.69
N GLY A 48 0.59 -16.82 0.76
CA GLY A 48 0.24 -17.71 -0.35
C GLY A 48 1.43 -18.04 -1.25
N HIS A 49 2.23 -17.06 -1.65
CA HIS A 49 3.36 -17.26 -2.57
C HIS A 49 4.42 -18.22 -2.02
N PHE A 50 4.64 -18.24 -0.70
CA PHE A 50 5.60 -19.14 -0.05
C PHE A 50 4.97 -20.42 0.49
N GLY A 51 3.72 -20.37 0.96
CA GLY A 51 3.02 -21.54 1.51
C GLY A 51 2.36 -22.42 0.46
N LYS A 52 2.10 -21.90 -0.74
CA LYS A 52 1.43 -22.60 -1.86
C LYS A 52 2.23 -22.49 -3.16
N THR A 53 3.55 -22.39 -3.07
CA THR A 53 4.44 -22.14 -4.21
C THR A 53 4.22 -23.11 -5.36
N ASP A 54 4.06 -24.41 -5.10
CA ASP A 54 3.91 -25.42 -6.17
C ASP A 54 2.59 -25.26 -6.92
N ALA A 55 1.49 -25.03 -6.22
CA ALA A 55 0.18 -24.79 -6.83
C ALA A 55 0.18 -23.50 -7.67
N MET A 56 0.73 -22.41 -7.12
CA MET A 56 0.84 -21.14 -7.84
C MET A 56 1.79 -21.22 -9.02
N THR A 57 2.87 -21.99 -8.92
CA THR A 57 3.77 -22.27 -10.04
C THR A 57 3.04 -23.02 -11.15
N GLY A 58 2.22 -24.03 -10.80
CA GLY A 58 1.39 -24.75 -11.77
C GLY A 58 0.43 -23.82 -12.51
N TYR A 59 -0.25 -22.94 -11.77
CA TYR A 59 -1.12 -21.92 -12.36
C TYR A 59 -0.34 -20.94 -13.24
N ALA A 60 0.78 -20.38 -12.78
CA ALA A 60 1.60 -19.48 -13.61
C ALA A 60 2.12 -20.14 -14.90
N LYS A 61 2.47 -21.43 -14.85
CA LYS A 61 2.83 -22.21 -16.05
C LYS A 61 1.66 -22.32 -17.02
N SER A 62 0.44 -22.56 -16.54
CA SER A 62 -0.75 -22.64 -17.42
C SER A 62 -1.08 -21.31 -18.08
N ARG A 63 -0.64 -20.18 -17.50
CA ARG A 63 -0.73 -18.84 -18.11
C ARG A 63 0.39 -18.52 -19.11
N GLY A 64 1.42 -19.37 -19.18
CA GLY A 64 2.58 -19.21 -20.06
C GLY A 64 3.69 -18.33 -19.48
N VAL A 65 3.74 -18.13 -18.15
CA VAL A 65 4.78 -17.32 -17.52
C VAL A 65 6.14 -18.04 -17.58
N PRO A 66 7.19 -17.44 -18.18
CA PRO A 66 8.52 -18.03 -18.20
C PRO A 66 9.10 -18.08 -16.78
N ALA A 67 9.90 -19.11 -16.48
CA ALA A 67 10.48 -19.32 -15.16
C ALA A 67 9.46 -19.20 -14.00
N ALA A 68 8.24 -19.73 -14.20
CA ALA A 68 7.08 -19.56 -13.31
C ALA A 68 7.37 -19.68 -11.79
N ARG A 69 8.19 -20.65 -11.36
CA ARG A 69 8.53 -20.81 -9.94
C ARG A 69 9.32 -19.60 -9.40
N LEU A 70 10.25 -19.09 -10.20
CA LEU A 70 11.02 -17.91 -9.83
C LEU A 70 10.15 -16.66 -9.84
N ALA A 71 9.22 -16.55 -10.80
CA ALA A 71 8.25 -15.45 -10.84
C ALA A 71 7.34 -15.46 -9.59
N VAL A 72 6.86 -16.63 -9.14
CA VAL A 72 6.08 -16.77 -7.91
C VAL A 72 6.92 -16.39 -6.68
N LEU A 73 8.13 -16.94 -6.53
CA LEU A 73 8.97 -16.62 -5.37
C LEU A 73 9.38 -15.14 -5.35
N GLY A 74 9.77 -14.59 -6.50
CA GLY A 74 10.11 -13.18 -6.65
C GLY A 74 8.92 -12.26 -6.37
N GLY A 75 7.74 -12.61 -6.85
CA GLY A 75 6.49 -11.90 -6.52
C GLY A 75 6.19 -11.94 -5.02
N GLY A 76 6.41 -13.09 -4.36
CA GLY A 76 6.31 -13.21 -2.91
C GLY A 76 7.28 -12.28 -2.17
N VAL A 77 8.52 -12.13 -2.65
CA VAL A 77 9.51 -11.21 -2.07
C VAL A 77 9.05 -9.76 -2.24
N LEU A 78 8.61 -9.35 -3.44
CA LEU A 78 8.08 -8.00 -3.67
C LEU A 78 6.88 -7.70 -2.76
N LEU A 79 5.98 -8.66 -2.60
CA LEU A 79 4.84 -8.53 -1.69
C LEU A 79 5.29 -8.34 -0.24
N VAL A 80 6.22 -9.15 0.27
CA VAL A 80 6.72 -8.99 1.65
C VAL A 80 7.35 -7.61 1.84
N LEU A 81 8.27 -7.24 0.96
CA LEU A 81 9.00 -5.97 1.08
C LEU A 81 8.05 -4.78 0.96
N GLY A 82 7.19 -4.76 -0.06
CA GLY A 82 6.21 -3.68 -0.26
C GLY A 82 5.20 -3.58 0.88
N THR A 83 4.68 -4.71 1.34
CA THR A 83 3.71 -4.75 2.45
C THR A 83 4.32 -4.24 3.75
N VAL A 84 5.50 -4.74 4.13
CA VAL A 84 6.18 -4.34 5.37
C VAL A 84 6.56 -2.87 5.31
N SER A 85 7.09 -2.41 4.18
CA SER A 85 7.47 -1.02 3.95
C SER A 85 6.27 -0.07 4.11
N VAL A 86 5.16 -0.33 3.42
CA VAL A 86 3.95 0.50 3.52
C VAL A 86 3.35 0.42 4.93
N LEU A 87 3.19 -0.78 5.49
CA LEU A 87 2.52 -0.99 6.78
C LEU A 87 3.26 -0.29 7.92
N LEU A 88 4.58 -0.46 7.99
CA LEU A 88 5.39 0.08 9.07
C LEU A 88 5.85 1.52 8.79
N GLY A 89 5.62 2.05 7.59
CA GLY A 89 6.16 3.34 7.18
C GLY A 89 7.68 3.33 7.18
N ILE A 90 8.29 2.33 6.53
CA ILE A 90 9.73 2.27 6.27
C ILE A 90 9.91 2.47 4.77
N TRP A 91 10.32 3.66 4.34
CA TRP A 91 10.35 4.03 2.91
C TRP A 91 9.02 3.71 2.18
N PRO A 92 7.86 4.15 2.71
CA PRO A 92 6.55 3.69 2.27
C PRO A 92 6.23 4.02 0.80
N ASP A 93 6.83 5.06 0.25
CA ASP A 93 6.82 5.44 -1.15
C ASP A 93 7.51 4.37 -2.04
N LEU A 94 8.69 3.88 -1.67
CA LEU A 94 9.34 2.76 -2.35
C LEU A 94 8.50 1.49 -2.20
N GLY A 95 7.96 1.21 -1.02
CA GLY A 95 7.09 0.06 -0.78
C GLY A 95 5.87 0.05 -1.70
N ALA A 96 5.23 1.20 -1.86
CA ALA A 96 4.13 1.37 -2.80
C ALA A 96 4.53 1.06 -4.25
N LEU A 97 5.70 1.51 -4.71
CA LEU A 97 6.20 1.19 -6.06
C LEU A 97 6.50 -0.30 -6.23
N LEU A 98 7.03 -0.99 -5.21
CA LEU A 98 7.24 -2.44 -5.27
C LEU A 98 5.92 -3.20 -5.47
N LEU A 99 4.84 -2.73 -4.82
CA LEU A 99 3.51 -3.29 -5.01
C LEU A 99 2.98 -3.04 -6.43
N VAL A 100 3.24 -1.88 -7.03
CA VAL A 100 2.91 -1.61 -8.44
C VAL A 100 3.63 -2.59 -9.37
N VAL A 101 4.94 -2.80 -9.15
CA VAL A 101 5.77 -3.74 -9.93
C VAL A 101 5.25 -5.17 -9.82
N PHE A 102 4.68 -5.56 -8.67
CA PHE A 102 4.01 -6.85 -8.53
C PHE A 102 2.64 -6.88 -9.25
N LEU A 103 1.80 -5.88 -9.02
CA LEU A 103 0.39 -5.87 -9.41
C LEU A 103 0.18 -5.76 -10.92
N VAL A 104 0.89 -4.85 -11.59
CA VAL A 104 0.66 -4.58 -13.03
C VAL A 104 0.96 -5.81 -13.89
N PRO A 105 2.12 -6.49 -13.74
CA PRO A 105 2.38 -7.73 -14.46
C PRO A 105 1.42 -8.84 -14.06
N THR A 106 1.05 -8.95 -12.78
CA THR A 106 0.11 -10.00 -12.32
C THR A 106 -1.27 -9.82 -12.97
N ALA A 107 -1.80 -8.61 -13.01
CA ALA A 107 -3.06 -8.31 -13.69
C ALA A 107 -3.03 -8.77 -15.15
N LEU A 108 -1.99 -8.39 -15.90
CA LEU A 108 -1.91 -8.64 -17.34
C LEU A 108 -1.58 -10.09 -17.70
N LEU A 109 -0.65 -10.71 -16.97
CA LEU A 109 -0.11 -12.04 -17.29
C LEU A 109 -0.90 -13.16 -16.62
N MET A 110 -1.32 -12.96 -15.37
CA MET A 110 -2.03 -13.97 -14.59
C MET A 110 -3.55 -13.82 -14.76
N HIS A 111 -4.06 -12.60 -14.76
CA HIS A 111 -5.51 -12.35 -14.73
C HIS A 111 -6.09 -11.82 -16.05
N GLY A 112 -5.46 -12.18 -17.17
CA GLY A 112 -5.95 -11.84 -18.51
C GLY A 112 -7.26 -12.54 -18.88
N PHE A 113 -8.38 -12.05 -18.37
CA PHE A 113 -9.73 -12.61 -18.56
C PHE A 113 -10.18 -12.68 -20.03
N TRP A 114 -9.59 -11.86 -20.91
CA TRP A 114 -9.81 -11.90 -22.35
C TRP A 114 -9.32 -13.19 -23.02
N ARG A 115 -8.54 -14.01 -22.32
CA ARG A 115 -8.04 -15.31 -22.80
C ARG A 115 -8.95 -16.47 -22.41
N GLU A 116 -9.99 -16.23 -21.61
CA GLU A 116 -10.92 -17.25 -21.14
C GLU A 116 -12.14 -17.40 -22.06
N SER A 117 -12.44 -18.65 -22.40
CA SER A 117 -13.63 -19.02 -23.18
C SER A 117 -14.80 -19.49 -22.30
N ASP A 118 -14.50 -20.09 -21.15
CA ASP A 118 -15.52 -20.48 -20.17
C ASP A 118 -16.04 -19.24 -19.43
N ALA A 119 -17.36 -19.13 -19.31
CA ALA A 119 -18.01 -17.93 -18.77
C ALA A 119 -17.67 -17.69 -17.29
N GLN A 120 -17.60 -18.77 -16.49
CA GLN A 120 -17.35 -18.68 -15.05
C GLN A 120 -15.87 -18.37 -14.78
N ALA A 121 -14.96 -19.00 -15.51
CA ALA A 121 -13.53 -18.70 -15.46
C ALA A 121 -13.27 -17.25 -15.87
N LYS A 122 -13.86 -16.78 -16.98
CA LYS A 122 -13.75 -15.40 -17.45
C LYS A 122 -14.19 -14.38 -16.40
N GLN A 123 -15.34 -14.60 -15.76
CA GLN A 123 -15.82 -13.71 -14.71
C GLN A 123 -14.86 -13.67 -13.51
N THR A 124 -14.34 -14.83 -13.10
CA THR A 124 -13.39 -14.94 -11.99
C THR A 124 -12.11 -14.16 -12.28
N GLU A 125 -11.51 -14.36 -13.45
CA GLU A 125 -10.29 -13.66 -13.85
C GLU A 125 -10.53 -12.16 -14.04
N GLN A 126 -11.72 -11.76 -14.49
CA GLN A 126 -12.07 -10.34 -14.64
C GLN A 126 -12.09 -9.62 -13.28
N VAL A 127 -12.64 -10.27 -12.24
CA VAL A 127 -12.61 -9.72 -10.88
C VAL A 127 -11.17 -9.58 -10.39
N GLN A 128 -10.32 -10.58 -10.61
CA GLN A 128 -8.92 -10.51 -10.18
C GLN A 128 -8.13 -9.42 -10.93
N PHE A 129 -8.37 -9.28 -12.23
CA PHE A 129 -7.78 -8.22 -13.05
C PHE A 129 -8.10 -6.84 -12.51
N PHE A 130 -9.39 -6.56 -12.25
CA PHE A 130 -9.81 -5.26 -11.74
C PHE A 130 -9.37 -5.02 -10.31
N LYS A 131 -9.31 -6.06 -9.47
CA LYS A 131 -8.74 -5.99 -8.13
C LYS A 131 -7.28 -5.55 -8.19
N ASP A 132 -6.45 -6.20 -9.01
CA ASP A 132 -5.03 -5.84 -9.13
C ASP A 132 -4.84 -4.45 -9.75
N THR A 133 -5.65 -4.09 -10.75
CA THR A 133 -5.61 -2.76 -11.38
C THR A 133 -5.96 -1.65 -10.39
N ALA A 134 -7.04 -1.82 -9.62
CA ALA A 134 -7.46 -0.86 -8.61
C ALA A 134 -6.42 -0.72 -7.50
N LEU A 135 -5.83 -1.84 -7.04
CA LEU A 135 -4.77 -1.83 -6.05
C LEU A 135 -3.48 -1.18 -6.58
N ALA A 136 -3.17 -1.32 -7.86
CA ALA A 136 -2.02 -0.65 -8.47
C ALA A 136 -2.25 0.87 -8.50
N GLY A 137 -3.46 1.31 -8.86
CA GLY A 137 -3.86 2.71 -8.76
C GLY A 137 -3.77 3.25 -7.33
N ALA A 138 -4.26 2.50 -6.34
CA ALA A 138 -4.13 2.85 -4.92
C ALA A 138 -2.68 2.92 -4.45
N SER A 139 -1.83 1.98 -4.92
CA SER A 139 -0.40 2.00 -4.64
C SER A 139 0.26 3.26 -5.20
N LEU A 140 -0.07 3.67 -6.43
CA LEU A 140 0.43 4.92 -7.02
C LEU A 140 -0.04 6.16 -6.28
N MET A 141 -1.29 6.18 -5.82
CA MET A 141 -1.80 7.27 -4.97
C MET A 141 -1.06 7.33 -3.63
N LEU A 142 -0.77 6.19 -3.00
CA LEU A 142 0.04 6.13 -1.77
C LEU A 142 1.48 6.61 -2.02
N PHE A 143 2.11 6.18 -3.11
CA PHE A 143 3.43 6.68 -3.51
C PHE A 143 3.41 8.21 -3.60
N ALA A 144 2.46 8.78 -4.35
CA ALA A 144 2.35 10.23 -4.50
C ALA A 144 2.05 10.93 -3.16
N LEU A 145 1.21 10.35 -2.29
CA LEU A 145 0.92 10.87 -0.97
C LEU A 145 2.19 10.99 -0.11
N PHE A 146 2.96 9.90 0.01
CA PHE A 146 4.18 9.91 0.82
C PHE A 146 5.27 10.80 0.22
N ALA A 147 5.44 10.78 -1.10
CA ALA A 147 6.41 11.65 -1.77
C ALA A 147 6.06 13.13 -1.58
N TYR A 148 4.77 13.50 -1.61
CA TYR A 148 4.33 14.90 -1.51
C TYR A 148 4.26 15.42 -0.07
N VAL A 149 3.81 14.59 0.88
CA VAL A 149 3.71 14.98 2.30
C VAL A 149 5.07 14.88 2.99
N GLY A 150 5.99 14.05 2.50
CA GLY A 150 7.33 13.96 3.06
C GLY A 150 7.32 13.42 4.50
N ASP A 151 8.19 14.02 5.33
CA ASP A 151 8.33 13.69 6.75
C ASP A 151 7.23 14.33 7.64
N ASP A 152 6.31 15.12 7.07
CA ASP A 152 5.22 15.76 7.83
C ASP A 152 4.15 14.75 8.27
N LEU A 153 4.10 13.56 7.65
CA LEU A 153 3.16 12.51 8.00
C LEU A 153 3.68 11.69 9.20
N GLY A 154 2.93 11.72 10.30
CA GLY A 154 3.30 10.97 11.51
C GLY A 154 3.08 9.46 11.39
N LEU A 155 3.50 8.74 12.45
CA LEU A 155 3.34 7.28 12.57
C LEU A 155 4.04 6.49 11.43
N VAL A 156 5.20 6.97 11.00
CA VAL A 156 6.15 6.27 10.13
C VAL A 156 7.44 6.01 10.92
N ILE A 157 8.15 4.90 10.62
CA ILE A 157 9.40 4.55 11.33
C ILE A 157 10.60 5.21 10.66
N VAL A 158 10.66 5.16 9.33
CA VAL A 158 11.69 5.79 8.50
C VAL A 158 10.92 6.36 7.32
N GLY A 159 10.82 7.70 7.22
CA GLY A 159 9.97 8.41 6.25
C GLY A 159 10.21 8.04 4.77
N PRO A 160 9.62 8.79 3.83
CA PRO A 160 9.79 8.52 2.40
C PRO A 160 11.27 8.49 1.99
N LEU A 161 11.61 7.61 1.03
CA LEU A 161 12.95 7.51 0.48
C LEU A 161 13.22 8.59 -0.57
N PHE A 162 12.19 8.98 -1.33
CA PHE A 162 12.29 9.95 -2.40
C PHE A 162 11.98 11.35 -1.89
N ASP A 163 12.80 12.31 -2.32
CA ASP A 163 12.61 13.74 -2.09
C ASP A 163 12.21 14.36 -3.44
N LEU A 164 10.92 14.64 -3.63
CA LEU A 164 10.28 14.96 -4.92
C LEU A 164 9.44 16.24 -4.89
#